data_AF-A0A165YQD4-F1
#
_entry.id   AF-A0A165YQD4-F1
#
_cell.length_a   1.000
_cell.length_b   1.000
_cell.length_c   1.000
_cell.angle_alpha   90.00
_cell.angle_beta   90.00
_cell.angle_gamma   90.00
#
_symmetry.space_group_name_H-M   'P 1'
#
loop_
_entity.id
_entity.type
_entity.pdbx_description
1 polymer ?
#
loop_
_entity_poly.entity_id
_entity_poly.type
_entity_poly.pdbx_seq_one_letter_code
_entity_poly.pdbx_strand_id
1 'polypeptide(L)' 'MPGLIALLMASNYDVVITGAGGRLQAKSTGFFEEIVNTEKEHAPRARMGFHSSPQSTVAAVKRACPL' A
#
# COMPACT_ATOMS: atom_id res chain seq x y z
N MET A 1 7.75 -10.55 -3.54
CA MET A 1 6.35 -10.77 -3.99
C MET A 1 6.14 -10.54 -5.52
N PRO A 2 6.29 -11.56 -6.40
CA PRO A 2 6.24 -11.36 -7.86
C PRO A 2 4.95 -10.74 -8.41
N GLY A 3 3.78 -11.14 -7.87
CA GLY A 3 2.49 -10.60 -8.31
C GLY A 3 2.29 -9.11 -7.97
N LEU A 4 2.75 -8.67 -6.80
CA LEU A 4 2.71 -7.25 -6.42
C LEU A 4 3.63 -6.42 -7.31
N ILE A 5 4.85 -6.91 -7.57
CA ILE A 5 5.81 -6.24 -8.45
C ILE A 5 5.20 -6.05 -9.85
N ALA A 6 4.62 -7.11 -10.42
CA ALA A 6 3.98 -7.03 -11.73
C ALA A 6 2.84 -5.98 -11.76
N LEU A 7 2.02 -5.91 -10.71
CA LEU A 7 0.96 -4.89 -10.60
C LEU A 7 1.52 -3.48 -10.52
N LEU A 8 2.53 -3.24 -9.66
CA LEU A 8 3.16 -1.94 -9.47
C LEU A 8 3.83 -1.43 -10.74
N MET A 9 4.43 -2.33 -11.53
CA MET A 9 5.09 -1.97 -12.80
C MET A 9 4.11 -1.80 -13.97
N ALA A 10 2.89 -2.30 -13.86
CA ALA A 10 1.90 -2.21 -14.94
C ALA A 10 1.26 -0.82 -15.10
N SER A 11 1.39 0.06 -14.10
CA SER A 11 0.81 1.41 -14.14
C SER A 11 1.55 2.39 -13.23
N ASN A 12 1.46 3.68 -13.56
CA ASN A 12 2.00 4.75 -12.73
C ASN A 12 0.96 5.17 -11.69
N TYR A 13 0.87 4.44 -10.58
CA TYR A 13 -0.06 4.78 -9.51
C TYR A 13 0.40 6.04 -8.77
N ASP A 14 -0.55 6.94 -8.51
CA ASP A 14 -0.31 8.09 -7.62
C ASP A 14 -0.32 7.67 -6.14
N VAL A 15 -1.09 6.63 -5.81
CA VAL A 15 -1.23 6.11 -4.45
C VAL A 15 -1.38 4.58 -4.47
N VAL A 16 -0.68 3.90 -3.57
CA VAL A 16 -0.93 2.49 -3.22
C VAL A 16 -1.54 2.42 -1.82
N ILE A 17 -2.67 1.72 -1.70
CA ILE A 17 -3.40 1.59 -0.44
C ILE A 17 -3.23 0.17 0.11
N THR A 18 -2.52 0.05 1.23
CA THR A 18 -2.35 -1.20 1.96
C THR A 18 -3.39 -1.34 3.07
N GLY A 19 -4.10 -2.47 3.05
CA GLY A 19 -5.21 -2.76 3.95
C GLY A 19 -4.82 -3.25 5.35
N ALA A 20 -5.81 -3.16 6.24
CA ALA A 20 -5.65 -3.46 7.67
C ALA A 20 -5.18 -4.89 7.97
N GLY A 21 -5.47 -5.85 7.09
CA GLY A 21 -5.23 -7.27 7.32
C GLY A 21 -3.77 -7.61 7.61
N GLY A 22 -2.82 -6.96 6.93
CA GLY A 22 -1.39 -7.14 7.19
C GLY A 22 -0.86 -6.32 8.37
N ARG A 23 -1.56 -5.24 8.76
CA ARG A 23 -1.02 -4.20 9.63
C ARG A 23 -1.55 -4.25 11.07
N LEU A 24 -2.70 -4.85 11.30
CA LEU A 24 -3.33 -4.91 12.63
C LEU A 24 -3.01 -6.20 13.40
N GLN A 25 -2.36 -7.17 12.77
CA GLN A 25 -1.96 -8.41 13.41
C GLN A 25 -0.45 -8.41 13.62
N ALA A 26 0.02 -8.48 14.87
CA ALA A 26 1.44 -8.45 15.20
C ALA A 26 2.26 -9.56 14.49
N LYS A 27 1.64 -10.72 14.26
CA LYS A 27 2.24 -11.83 13.50
C LYS A 27 2.49 -11.52 12.02
N SER A 28 1.88 -10.47 11.49
CA SER A 28 1.95 -10.07 10.09
C SER A 28 2.91 -8.90 9.85
N THR A 29 3.60 -8.41 10.89
CA THR A 29 4.51 -7.25 10.78
C THR A 29 5.57 -7.44 9.71
N GLY A 30 6.27 -8.58 9.67
CA GLY A 30 7.29 -8.84 8.65
C GLY A 30 6.73 -8.87 7.22
N PHE A 31 5.51 -9.40 7.05
CA PHE A 31 4.83 -9.37 5.75
C PHE A 31 4.42 -7.94 5.34
N PHE A 32 3.97 -7.14 6.30
CA PHE A 32 3.69 -5.72 6.06
C PHE A 32 4.95 -4.94 5.68
N GLU A 33 6.09 -5.21 6.33
CA GLU A 33 7.39 -4.62 5.98
C GLU A 33 7.83 -5.02 4.56
N GLU A 34 7.63 -6.29 4.15
CA GLU A 34 7.91 -6.75 2.79
C GLU A 34 7.06 -5.97 1.75
N ILE A 35 5.78 -5.75 2.03
CA ILE A 35 4.90 -4.94 1.17
C ILE A 35 5.44 -3.51 1.02
N VAL A 36 5.71 -2.83 2.15
CA VAL A 36 6.19 -1.44 2.15
C VAL A 36 7.51 -1.30 1.40
N ASN A 37 8.44 -2.23 1.61
CA ASN A 37 9.71 -2.23 0.90
C ASN A 37 9.52 -2.47 -0.60
N THR A 38 8.65 -3.41 -0.98
CA THR A 38 8.32 -3.68 -2.39
C THR A 38 7.68 -2.47 -3.07
N GLU A 39 6.72 -1.80 -2.42
CA GLU A 39 6.09 -0.57 -2.92
C GLU A 39 7.15 0.53 -3.13
N LYS A 40 8.02 0.74 -2.15
CA LYS A 40 9.09 1.75 -2.21
C LYS A 40 10.10 1.48 -3.32
N GLU A 41 10.43 0.22 -3.57
CA GLU A 41 11.41 -0.18 -4.59
C GLU A 41 10.85 -0.06 -6.01
N HIS A 42 9.63 -0.57 -6.23
CA HIS A 42 9.09 -0.75 -7.57
C HIS A 42 8.06 0.32 -7.99
N ALA A 43 7.54 1.11 -7.05
CA ALA A 43 6.70 2.28 -7.31
C ALA A 43 7.11 3.49 -6.44
N PRO A 44 8.37 3.94 -6.48
CA PRO A 44 8.91 4.97 -5.57
C PRO A 44 8.20 6.32 -5.66
N ARG A 45 7.46 6.57 -6.75
CA ARG A 45 6.67 7.79 -6.96
C ARG A 45 5.28 7.73 -6.31
N ALA A 46 4.75 6.53 -6.12
CA ALA A 46 3.43 6.35 -5.53
C ALA A 46 3.47 6.73 -4.05
N ARG A 47 2.49 7.49 -3.59
CA ARG A 47 2.32 7.75 -2.16
C ARG A 47 1.76 6.50 -1.49
N MET A 48 2.23 6.19 -0.29
CA MET A 48 1.71 5.06 0.48
C MET A 48 0.55 5.52 1.36
N GLY A 49 -0.53 4.77 1.36
CA GLY A 49 -1.68 5.00 2.23
C GLY A 49 -2.16 3.72 2.90
N PHE A 50 -2.88 3.89 4.02
CA PHE A 50 -3.36 2.77 4.82
C PHE A 50 -4.81 2.99 5.25
N HIS A 51 -5.62 1.95 5.10
CA HIS A 51 -7.03 1.93 5.50
C HIS A 51 -7.29 0.79 6.50
N SER A 52 -8.22 1.01 7.44
CA SER A 52 -8.59 0.03 8.47
C SER A 52 -9.74 -0.89 8.03
N SER A 53 -10.42 -0.52 6.95
CA SER A 53 -11.56 -1.26 6.36
C SER A 53 -11.80 -0.79 4.92
N PRO A 54 -12.43 -1.58 4.05
CA PRO A 54 -12.78 -1.12 2.69
C PRO A 54 -13.53 0.22 2.64
N GLN A 55 -14.38 0.50 3.65
CA GLN A 55 -15.15 1.74 3.74
C GLN A 55 -14.27 2.97 4.04
N SER A 56 -13.09 2.76 4.65
CA SER A 56 -12.15 3.86 4.95
C SER A 56 -11.15 4.14 3.82
N THR A 57 -11.23 3.46 2.68
CA THR A 57 -10.33 3.63 1.53
C THR A 57 -10.33 5.07 1.02
N VAL A 58 -11.51 5.69 0.83
CA VAL A 58 -11.60 7.09 0.35
C VAL A 58 -10.90 8.05 1.32
N ALA A 59 -11.10 7.88 2.62
CA ALA A 59 -10.42 8.70 3.63
C ALA A 59 -8.91 8.45 3.65
N ALA A 60 -8.46 7.22 3.42
CA ALA A 60 -7.04 6.87 3.33
C ALA A 60 -6.38 7.51 2.11
N VAL A 61 -7.02 7.44 0.94
CA VAL A 61 -6.55 8.11 -0.29
C VAL A 61 -6.44 9.61 -0.05
N LYS A 62 -7.45 10.26 0.54
CA LYS A 62 -7.39 11.71 0.83
C LYS A 62 -6.24 12.11 1.76
N ARG A 63 -5.90 11.27 2.74
CA ARG A 63 -4.75 11.51 3.63
C ARG A 63 -3.42 11.30 2.91
N ALA A 64 -3.31 10.24 2.11
CA ALA A 64 -2.07 9.90 1.39
C ALA A 64 -1.84 10.83 0.21
N CYS A 65 -2.89 11.26 -0.48
CA CYS A 65 -2.85 12.18 -1.59
C CYS A 65 -3.93 13.26 -1.46
N PRO A 66 -3.64 14.33 -0.71
CA PRO A 66 -4.44 15.53 -0.77
C PRO A 66 -4.25 16.15 -2.16
N LEU A 67 -5.35 16.21 -2.92
CA LEU A 67 -5.49 16.99 -4.15
C LEU A 67 -5.92 18.41 -3.79
#